data_AF-A0A1C5MBE5-F1
#
_entry.id   AF-A0A1C5MBE5-F1
#
_cell.length_a   1.000
_cell.length_b   1.000
_cell.length_c   1.000
_cell.angle_alpha   90.00
_cell.angle_beta   90.00
_cell.angle_gamma   90.00
#
_symmetry.space_group_name_H-M   'P 1'
#
loop_
_entity.id
_entity.type
_entity.pdbx_description
1 polymer ?
#
loop_
_entity_poly.entity_id
_entity_poly.type
_entity_poly.pdbx_seq_one_letter_code
_entity_poly.pdbx_strand_id
1 'polypeptide(L)'
;MKKILFATSEAVPFIKTGGLADVAGSLPKCFDKKYFDIRVILPKYACMKQEWKDKMEYVTHFYMDLGFKNCYVGIMQMQYDGIQFYFIDNEYYFSGPKPYDSAPWDLEKFAFFSKAVLSVLPVIGFRPDIIHCHDWQTGLVPVYLHDSFQENEFFRGIKTVMTIHNLKFQGVWDVKTVKDITGLSDYYFAPDKLEAYKDANFLKGGMVFADAITTVSNTYAEEIKTPFYGEKLDGLLNARANSLRGIVNGIDYNEFNPETDPNITKNYNAKNFRKEKIKNKIQLQKDLGLEQDPKAMMIGIVSRLTDQKGFDLIAYIMDELCQDAVQIVALGTGEERYENMFRHFDWKYHGKVSAQIYYDEAMSHRIYAASDAFLMPSLFEPCGLSQLMSLRYGTLPIVRETGGLKDTVVPYNEFEGTGTGFSFVNYNAHEMLATIRYAESVYYDKKREWNKMVDRAMAADFSWNNSARQYEEMYNWLIGE
;
A
#
# COMPACT_ATOMS: atom_id res chain seq x y z
N MET A 1 -1.61 -29.32 -3.27
CA MET A 1 -1.65 -27.99 -3.92
C MET A 1 -2.61 -27.14 -3.11
N LYS A 2 -2.10 -26.10 -2.48
CA LYS A 2 -2.82 -25.20 -1.58
C LYS A 2 -3.59 -24.17 -2.39
N LYS A 3 -4.89 -24.03 -2.15
CA LYS A 3 -5.76 -23.13 -2.90
C LYS A 3 -6.04 -21.88 -2.09
N ILE A 4 -5.71 -20.72 -2.63
CA ILE A 4 -5.90 -19.44 -1.94
C ILE A 4 -6.70 -18.50 -2.84
N LEU A 5 -7.75 -17.93 -2.28
CA LEU A 5 -8.53 -16.88 -2.93
C LEU A 5 -8.19 -15.53 -2.31
N PHE A 6 -7.61 -14.64 -3.10
CA PHE A 6 -7.45 -13.24 -2.72
C PHE A 6 -8.74 -12.50 -3.03
N ALA A 7 -9.44 -12.03 -2.00
CA ALA A 7 -10.60 -11.16 -2.13
C ALA A 7 -10.15 -9.71 -1.89
N THR A 8 -10.34 -8.86 -2.89
CA THR A 8 -9.88 -7.46 -2.85
C THR A 8 -10.88 -6.55 -3.56
N SER A 9 -10.95 -5.29 -3.17
CA SER A 9 -11.64 -4.27 -3.96
C SER A 9 -10.84 -3.88 -5.19
N GLU A 10 -9.51 -3.98 -5.18
CA GLU A 10 -8.66 -3.47 -6.25
C GLU A 10 -7.46 -4.35 -6.54
N ALA A 11 -7.01 -4.35 -7.79
CA ALA A 11 -5.79 -5.01 -8.22
C ALA A 11 -5.24 -4.37 -9.50
N VAL A 12 -3.93 -4.14 -9.55
CA VAL A 12 -3.25 -3.77 -10.79
C VAL A 12 -3.24 -4.96 -11.77
N PRO A 13 -3.38 -4.72 -13.09
CA PRO A 13 -3.49 -3.43 -13.78
C PRO A 13 -4.93 -2.91 -13.96
N PHE A 14 -5.93 -3.56 -13.36
CA PHE A 14 -7.35 -3.32 -13.69
C PHE A 14 -7.91 -2.06 -13.06
N ILE A 15 -7.62 -1.85 -11.78
CA ILE A 15 -8.10 -0.70 -11.01
C ILE A 15 -7.13 -0.42 -9.86
N LYS A 16 -6.80 0.87 -9.66
CA LYS A 16 -5.86 1.32 -8.63
C LYS A 16 -6.28 2.67 -8.06
N THR A 17 -6.40 2.73 -6.74
CA THR A 17 -6.63 3.95 -5.95
C THR A 17 -5.55 4.13 -4.87
N GLY A 18 -4.88 3.04 -4.48
CA GLY A 18 -3.81 3.05 -3.49
C GLY A 18 -2.94 1.79 -3.52
N GLY A 19 -2.11 1.62 -2.49
CA GLY A 19 -1.12 0.53 -2.41
C GLY A 19 -1.71 -0.89 -2.27
N LEU A 20 -2.98 -1.00 -1.87
CA LEU A 20 -3.71 -2.28 -1.85
C LEU A 20 -3.70 -2.95 -3.25
N ALA A 21 -3.93 -2.16 -4.29
CA ALA A 21 -3.99 -2.66 -5.66
C ALA A 21 -2.65 -3.28 -6.10
N ASP A 22 -1.54 -2.69 -5.67
CA ASP A 22 -0.19 -3.17 -5.97
C ASP A 22 0.06 -4.54 -5.32
N VAL A 23 -0.40 -4.71 -4.07
CA VAL A 23 -0.31 -6.00 -3.35
C VAL A 23 -1.13 -7.06 -4.09
N ALA A 24 -2.42 -6.82 -4.29
CA ALA A 24 -3.32 -7.84 -4.83
C ALA A 24 -3.07 -8.15 -6.31
N GLY A 25 -2.46 -7.24 -7.07
CA GLY A 25 -2.06 -7.47 -8.46
C GLY A 25 -0.69 -8.12 -8.63
N SER A 26 0.24 -7.91 -7.69
CA SER A 26 1.65 -8.31 -7.86
C SER A 26 2.12 -9.42 -6.95
N LEU A 27 1.55 -9.58 -5.75
CA LEU A 27 1.91 -10.65 -4.82
C LEU A 27 1.48 -12.05 -5.32
N PRO A 28 0.26 -12.25 -5.89
CA PRO A 28 -0.19 -13.58 -6.32
C PRO A 28 0.73 -14.30 -7.30
N LYS A 29 1.38 -13.57 -8.22
CA LYS A 29 2.29 -14.13 -9.23
C LYS A 29 3.63 -14.64 -8.67
N CYS A 30 3.96 -14.29 -7.42
CA CYS A 30 5.23 -14.64 -6.79
C CYS A 30 5.23 -16.03 -6.12
N PHE A 31 4.07 -16.65 -5.94
CA PHE A 31 3.98 -17.99 -5.34
C PHE A 31 4.33 -19.09 -6.36
N ASP A 32 5.02 -20.14 -5.89
CA ASP A 32 5.33 -21.29 -6.76
C ASP A 32 4.06 -22.07 -7.10
N LYS A 33 3.69 -22.03 -8.38
CA LYS A 33 2.49 -22.68 -8.95
C LYS A 33 2.47 -24.21 -8.80
N LYS A 34 3.60 -24.84 -8.47
CA LYS A 34 3.65 -26.26 -8.12
C LYS A 34 2.97 -26.54 -6.78
N TYR A 35 3.05 -25.61 -5.85
CA TYR A 35 2.54 -25.77 -4.48
C TYR A 35 1.27 -24.98 -4.24
N PHE A 36 1.08 -23.83 -4.90
CA PHE A 36 -0.03 -22.91 -4.69
C PHE A 36 -0.87 -22.67 -5.97
N ASP A 37 -2.20 -22.76 -5.84
CA ASP A 37 -3.18 -22.26 -6.82
C ASP A 37 -3.79 -20.99 -6.23
N ILE A 38 -3.19 -19.84 -6.56
CA ILE A 38 -3.66 -18.53 -6.14
C ILE A 38 -4.58 -17.94 -7.20
N ARG A 39 -5.76 -17.51 -6.79
CA ARG A 39 -6.73 -16.81 -7.64
C ARG A 39 -7.16 -15.52 -6.98
N VAL A 40 -7.58 -14.55 -7.79
CA VAL A 40 -8.00 -13.22 -7.30
C VAL A 40 -9.44 -12.96 -7.70
N ILE A 41 -10.24 -12.43 -6.78
CA ILE A 41 -11.62 -12.00 -7.03
C ILE A 41 -11.78 -10.53 -6.65
N LEU A 42 -12.36 -9.75 -7.55
CA LEU A 42 -12.60 -8.31 -7.37
C LEU A 42 -13.88 -7.85 -8.08
N PRO A 43 -14.41 -6.66 -7.79
CA PRO A 43 -15.54 -6.09 -8.53
C PRO A 43 -15.17 -5.72 -9.98
N LYS A 44 -16.13 -5.85 -10.90
CA LYS A 44 -16.05 -5.29 -12.25
C LYS A 44 -16.58 -3.85 -12.23
N TYR A 45 -15.73 -2.88 -11.92
CA TYR A 45 -16.16 -1.47 -11.92
C TYR A 45 -16.40 -0.92 -13.33
N ALA A 46 -17.43 -0.08 -13.47
CA ALA A 46 -17.73 0.61 -14.73
C ALA A 46 -16.56 1.49 -15.20
N CYS A 47 -15.84 2.11 -14.26
CA CYS A 47 -14.68 2.98 -14.49
C CYS A 47 -13.37 2.23 -14.83
N MET A 48 -13.37 0.89 -14.84
CA MET A 48 -12.24 0.13 -15.39
C MET A 48 -12.02 0.51 -16.86
N LYS A 49 -10.75 0.55 -17.28
CA LYS A 49 -10.39 0.81 -18.67
C LYS A 49 -11.06 -0.22 -19.59
N GLN A 50 -11.60 0.25 -20.71
CA GLN A 50 -12.34 -0.60 -21.66
C GLN A 50 -11.48 -1.76 -22.19
N GLU A 51 -10.18 -1.53 -22.41
CA GLU A 51 -9.21 -2.55 -22.84
C GLU A 51 -9.16 -3.79 -21.95
N TRP A 52 -9.45 -3.64 -20.65
CA TRP A 52 -9.50 -4.76 -19.71
C TRP A 52 -10.85 -5.44 -19.74
N LYS A 53 -11.94 -4.66 -19.78
CA LYS A 53 -13.31 -5.18 -19.85
C LYS A 53 -13.53 -6.04 -21.10
N ASP A 54 -12.94 -5.65 -22.24
CA ASP A 54 -13.06 -6.38 -23.51
C ASP A 54 -12.33 -7.73 -23.50
N LYS A 55 -11.35 -7.92 -22.60
CA LYS A 55 -10.59 -9.18 -22.44
C LYS A 55 -11.23 -10.14 -21.44
N MET A 56 -12.28 -9.71 -20.73
CA MET A 56 -12.96 -10.54 -19.74
C MET A 56 -13.92 -11.51 -20.43
N GLU A 57 -13.85 -12.77 -20.04
CA GLU A 57 -14.76 -13.81 -20.52
C GLU A 57 -15.93 -13.97 -19.56
N TYR A 58 -17.14 -14.00 -20.09
CA TYR A 58 -18.33 -14.31 -19.29
C TYR A 58 -18.35 -15.79 -18.91
N VAL A 59 -18.53 -16.09 -17.62
CA VAL A 59 -18.64 -17.47 -17.11
C VAL A 59 -20.12 -17.86 -16.98
N THR A 60 -20.84 -17.17 -16.10
CA THR A 60 -22.25 -17.41 -15.82
C THR A 60 -22.81 -16.28 -14.93
N HIS A 61 -24.09 -16.35 -14.59
CA HIS A 61 -24.72 -15.49 -13.60
C HIS A 61 -25.68 -16.28 -12.72
N PHE A 62 -25.98 -15.73 -11.55
CA PHE A 62 -27.02 -16.23 -10.66
C PHE A 62 -27.57 -15.09 -9.82
N TYR A 63 -28.50 -15.42 -8.95
CA TYR A 63 -29.15 -14.49 -8.04
C TYR A 63 -28.90 -14.91 -6.60
N MET A 64 -28.61 -13.95 -5.73
CA MET A 64 -28.46 -14.18 -4.29
C MET A 64 -29.16 -13.11 -3.48
N ASP A 65 -29.55 -13.46 -2.26
CA ASP A 65 -30.17 -12.49 -1.36
C ASP A 65 -29.11 -11.68 -0.61
N LEU A 66 -29.34 -10.38 -0.45
CA LEU A 66 -28.62 -9.49 0.44
C LEU A 66 -29.64 -8.71 1.28
N GLY A 67 -29.73 -9.02 2.57
CA GLY A 67 -30.87 -8.60 3.39
C GLY A 67 -32.19 -9.06 2.76
N PHE A 68 -33.05 -8.12 2.40
CA PHE A 68 -34.33 -8.38 1.74
C PHE A 68 -34.30 -8.23 0.22
N LYS A 69 -33.14 -7.93 -0.38
CA LYS A 69 -32.98 -7.71 -1.82
C LYS A 69 -32.51 -8.99 -2.49
N ASN A 70 -33.11 -9.31 -3.63
CA ASN A 70 -32.59 -10.34 -4.53
C ASN A 70 -31.69 -9.66 -5.58
N CYS A 71 -30.40 -9.99 -5.58
CA CYS A 71 -29.36 -9.29 -6.33
C CYS A 71 -28.79 -10.18 -7.44
N TYR A 72 -28.66 -9.64 -8.65
CA TYR A 72 -27.93 -10.26 -9.75
C TYR A 72 -26.42 -10.31 -9.44
N VAL A 73 -25.80 -11.45 -9.74
CA VAL A 73 -24.35 -11.66 -9.64
C VAL A 73 -23.86 -12.26 -10.96
N GLY A 74 -23.23 -11.43 -11.79
CA GLY A 74 -22.51 -11.91 -12.97
C GLY A 74 -21.07 -12.28 -12.61
N ILE A 75 -20.55 -13.32 -13.26
CA ILE A 75 -19.16 -13.75 -13.09
C ILE A 75 -18.45 -13.62 -14.43
N MET A 76 -17.42 -12.77 -14.44
CA MET A 76 -16.46 -12.74 -15.53
C MET A 76 -15.14 -13.34 -15.06
N GLN A 77 -14.30 -13.80 -15.98
CA GLN A 77 -12.98 -14.34 -15.67
C GLN A 77 -11.94 -13.85 -16.68
N MET A 78 -10.66 -13.88 -16.26
CA MET A 78 -9.53 -13.62 -17.15
C MET A 78 -8.26 -14.23 -16.59
N GLN A 79 -7.39 -14.75 -17.46
CA GLN A 79 -6.02 -15.13 -17.13
C GLN A 79 -5.08 -13.97 -17.40
N TYR A 80 -4.31 -13.54 -16.40
CA TYR A 80 -3.35 -12.46 -16.52
C TYR A 80 -2.09 -12.77 -15.71
N ASP A 81 -0.91 -12.65 -16.30
CA ASP A 81 0.39 -13.07 -15.73
C ASP A 81 0.38 -14.50 -15.13
N GLY A 82 -0.45 -15.35 -15.72
CA GLY A 82 -0.69 -16.73 -15.30
C GLY A 82 -1.38 -16.85 -13.94
N ILE A 83 -2.13 -15.84 -13.52
CA ILE A 83 -3.05 -15.86 -12.39
C ILE A 83 -4.48 -15.79 -12.92
N GLN A 84 -5.37 -16.57 -12.31
CA GLN A 84 -6.79 -16.54 -12.62
C GLN A 84 -7.46 -15.41 -11.83
N PHE A 85 -8.05 -14.46 -12.55
CA PHE A 85 -8.89 -13.41 -12.00
C PHE A 85 -10.37 -13.72 -12.24
N TYR A 86 -11.22 -13.39 -11.26
CA TYR A 86 -12.67 -13.37 -11.35
C TYR A 86 -13.19 -11.97 -11.06
N PHE A 87 -14.08 -11.47 -11.92
CA PHE A 87 -14.68 -10.16 -11.74
C PHE A 87 -16.18 -10.31 -11.49
N ILE A 88 -16.63 -9.74 -10.38
CA ILE A 88 -18.05 -9.75 -10.01
C ILE A 88 -18.76 -8.58 -10.68
N ASP A 89 -19.70 -8.91 -11.53
CA ASP A 89 -20.47 -7.98 -12.33
C ASP A 89 -21.83 -7.70 -11.67
N ASN A 90 -22.08 -6.41 -11.43
CA ASN A 90 -23.36 -5.88 -11.02
C ASN A 90 -23.36 -4.38 -11.34
N GLU A 91 -24.07 -4.00 -12.41
CA GLU A 91 -24.09 -2.61 -12.89
C GLU A 91 -24.74 -1.64 -11.91
N TYR A 92 -25.55 -2.11 -10.96
CA TYR A 92 -26.09 -1.24 -9.92
C TYR A 92 -25.00 -0.85 -8.92
N TYR A 93 -24.35 -1.83 -8.28
CA TYR A 93 -23.38 -1.58 -7.22
C TYR A 93 -22.03 -1.07 -7.73
N PHE A 94 -21.58 -1.48 -8.91
CA PHE A 94 -20.24 -1.13 -9.42
C PHE A 94 -20.28 -0.10 -10.56
N SER A 95 -21.38 0.68 -10.64
CA SER A 95 -21.48 1.85 -11.52
C SER A 95 -20.64 3.03 -11.02
N GLY A 96 -20.54 4.05 -11.87
CA GLY A 96 -19.95 5.34 -11.52
C GLY A 96 -18.53 5.55 -12.05
N PRO A 97 -18.01 6.79 -11.94
CA PRO A 97 -16.72 7.19 -12.49
C PRO A 97 -15.52 6.76 -11.63
N LYS A 98 -15.75 6.24 -10.42
CA LYS A 98 -14.72 5.86 -9.45
C LYS A 98 -15.17 4.66 -8.60
N PRO A 99 -14.26 3.88 -8.00
CA PRO A 99 -14.62 2.71 -7.19
C PRO A 99 -15.34 3.04 -5.88
N TYR A 100 -15.00 4.17 -5.25
CA TYR A 100 -15.50 4.59 -3.94
C TYR A 100 -16.29 5.89 -4.02
N ASP A 101 -17.42 5.92 -3.33
CA ASP A 101 -18.26 7.09 -3.19
C ASP A 101 -18.24 7.55 -1.73
N SER A 102 -19.25 7.17 -0.96
CA SER A 102 -19.34 7.44 0.46
C SER A 102 -20.26 6.41 1.14
N ALA A 103 -20.11 6.26 2.45
CA ALA A 103 -21.11 5.58 3.27
C ALA A 103 -22.46 6.34 3.23
N PRO A 104 -23.61 5.64 3.30
CA PRO A 104 -23.76 4.18 3.45
C PRO A 104 -23.69 3.39 2.13
N TRP A 105 -23.63 4.05 0.98
CA TRP A 105 -23.65 3.37 -0.34
C TRP A 105 -22.51 2.38 -0.50
N ASP A 106 -21.28 2.78 -0.15
CA ASP A 106 -20.14 1.86 -0.25
C ASP A 106 -20.27 0.66 0.71
N LEU A 107 -20.94 0.81 1.86
CA LEU A 107 -21.16 -0.30 2.78
C LEU A 107 -22.11 -1.35 2.18
N GLU A 108 -23.18 -0.91 1.54
CA GLU A 108 -24.07 -1.83 0.82
C GLU A 108 -23.35 -2.52 -0.34
N LYS A 109 -22.60 -1.75 -1.14
CA LYS A 109 -21.77 -2.24 -2.26
C LYS A 109 -20.80 -3.34 -1.81
N PHE A 110 -20.11 -3.15 -0.69
CA PHE A 110 -19.12 -4.11 -0.20
C PHE A 110 -19.71 -5.23 0.68
N ALA A 111 -20.91 -5.04 1.25
CA ALA A 111 -21.69 -6.14 1.81
C ALA A 111 -22.17 -7.10 0.70
N PHE A 112 -22.66 -6.55 -0.42
CA PHE A 112 -22.96 -7.31 -1.63
C PHE A 112 -21.72 -8.07 -2.10
N PHE A 113 -20.60 -7.37 -2.32
CA PHE A 113 -19.38 -7.99 -2.82
C PHE A 113 -18.87 -9.11 -1.90
N SER A 114 -18.82 -8.88 -0.59
CA SER A 114 -18.36 -9.88 0.39
C SER A 114 -19.22 -11.15 0.37
N LYS A 115 -20.55 -11.03 0.25
CA LYS A 115 -21.43 -12.20 0.14
C LYS A 115 -21.31 -12.89 -1.23
N ALA A 116 -21.09 -12.11 -2.30
CA ALA A 116 -20.87 -12.64 -3.65
C ALA A 116 -19.59 -13.48 -3.72
N VAL A 117 -18.50 -13.05 -3.07
CA VAL A 117 -17.23 -13.78 -3.00
C VAL A 117 -17.45 -15.23 -2.54
N LEU A 118 -18.24 -15.45 -1.49
CA LEU A 118 -18.56 -16.80 -1.00
C LEU A 118 -19.52 -17.54 -1.92
N SER A 119 -20.58 -16.86 -2.38
CA SER A 119 -21.65 -17.46 -3.20
C SER A 119 -21.15 -17.97 -4.55
N VAL A 120 -20.10 -17.36 -5.10
CA VAL A 120 -19.49 -17.72 -6.39
C VAL A 120 -18.69 -19.02 -6.31
N LEU A 121 -18.11 -19.37 -5.15
CA LEU A 121 -17.14 -20.46 -5.04
C LEU A 121 -17.65 -21.83 -5.53
N PRO A 122 -18.86 -22.29 -5.14
CA PRO A 122 -19.41 -23.54 -5.66
C PRO A 122 -19.71 -23.48 -7.16
N VAL A 123 -20.10 -22.30 -7.66
CA VAL A 123 -20.48 -22.09 -9.06
C VAL A 123 -19.28 -22.23 -10.00
N ILE A 124 -18.12 -21.70 -9.59
CA ILE A 124 -16.87 -21.81 -10.36
C ILE A 124 -16.09 -23.09 -10.03
N GLY A 125 -16.61 -23.96 -9.15
CA GLY A 125 -15.94 -25.20 -8.74
C GLY A 125 -14.61 -24.98 -8.01
N PHE A 126 -14.43 -23.84 -7.34
CA PHE A 126 -13.19 -23.51 -6.63
C PHE A 126 -13.43 -23.45 -5.13
N ARG A 127 -13.03 -24.52 -4.43
CA ARG A 127 -13.00 -24.56 -2.96
C ARG A 127 -11.60 -24.17 -2.45
N PRO A 128 -11.38 -22.95 -1.95
CA PRO A 128 -10.09 -22.54 -1.40
C PRO A 128 -9.84 -23.19 -0.03
N ASP A 129 -8.58 -23.37 0.33
CA ASP A 129 -8.17 -23.69 1.70
C ASP A 129 -8.15 -22.40 2.55
N ILE A 130 -7.76 -21.27 1.94
CA ILE A 130 -7.72 -19.95 2.57
C ILE A 130 -8.41 -18.90 1.68
N ILE A 131 -9.26 -18.06 2.28
CA ILE A 131 -9.70 -16.79 1.68
C ILE A 131 -8.94 -15.65 2.34
N HIS A 132 -8.07 -15.01 1.57
CA HIS A 132 -7.28 -13.88 1.99
C HIS A 132 -8.02 -12.59 1.65
N CYS A 133 -8.59 -11.98 2.68
CA CYS A 133 -9.39 -10.77 2.62
C CYS A 133 -8.51 -9.55 2.83
N HIS A 134 -8.65 -8.56 1.96
CA HIS A 134 -7.93 -7.30 2.04
C HIS A 134 -8.87 -6.14 2.40
N ASP A 135 -8.54 -5.44 3.49
CA ASP A 135 -9.23 -4.27 4.04
C ASP A 135 -10.75 -4.45 4.30
N TRP A 136 -11.38 -3.37 4.75
CA TRP A 136 -12.77 -3.32 5.20
C TRP A 136 -13.78 -3.72 4.11
N GLN A 137 -13.44 -3.55 2.83
CA GLN A 137 -14.25 -3.90 1.67
C GLN A 137 -14.56 -5.41 1.61
N THR A 138 -13.69 -6.22 2.20
CA THR A 138 -13.86 -7.67 2.33
C THR A 138 -14.02 -8.11 3.79
N GLY A 139 -14.20 -7.16 4.70
CA GLY A 139 -14.37 -7.36 6.15
C GLY A 139 -15.55 -8.27 6.50
N LEU A 140 -16.58 -8.32 5.65
CA LEU A 140 -17.75 -9.18 5.86
C LEU A 140 -17.57 -10.61 5.31
N VAL A 141 -16.50 -10.91 4.57
CA VAL A 141 -16.27 -12.28 4.07
C VAL A 141 -16.11 -13.28 5.23
N PRO A 142 -15.23 -13.05 6.23
CA PRO A 142 -15.14 -13.95 7.39
C PRO A 142 -16.45 -14.01 8.21
N VAL A 143 -17.17 -12.88 8.29
CA VAL A 143 -18.44 -12.77 9.02
C VAL A 143 -19.52 -13.64 8.38
N TYR A 144 -19.76 -13.46 7.07
CA TYR A 144 -20.74 -14.28 6.34
C TYR A 144 -20.32 -15.73 6.27
N LEU A 145 -19.00 -16.00 6.15
CA LEU A 145 -18.50 -17.36 6.20
C LEU A 145 -19.05 -18.02 7.47
N HIS A 146 -18.80 -17.41 8.64
CA HIS A 146 -19.28 -17.85 9.96
C HIS A 146 -20.80 -17.91 10.12
N ASP A 147 -21.53 -16.91 9.61
CA ASP A 147 -22.97 -16.79 9.78
C ASP A 147 -23.78 -17.83 9.00
N SER A 148 -23.56 -17.90 7.69
CA SER A 148 -24.52 -18.56 6.79
C SER A 148 -23.90 -19.58 5.85
N PHE A 149 -22.57 -19.69 5.79
CA PHE A 149 -21.91 -20.59 4.83
C PHE A 149 -21.26 -21.81 5.49
N GLN A 150 -20.75 -21.76 6.73
CA GLN A 150 -20.00 -22.88 7.32
C GLN A 150 -20.81 -24.16 7.53
N GLU A 151 -22.14 -24.05 7.64
CA GLU A 151 -23.02 -25.21 7.78
C GLU A 151 -23.00 -26.10 6.53
N ASN A 152 -22.75 -25.51 5.36
CA ASN A 152 -22.58 -26.23 4.10
C ASN A 152 -21.19 -26.89 4.04
N GLU A 153 -21.17 -28.18 3.76
CA GLU A 153 -19.96 -29.01 3.69
C GLU A 153 -18.88 -28.43 2.76
N PHE A 154 -19.28 -27.75 1.68
CA PHE A 154 -18.36 -27.09 0.77
C PHE A 154 -17.46 -26.06 1.48
N PHE A 155 -18.00 -25.31 2.43
CA PHE A 155 -17.29 -24.21 3.11
C PHE A 155 -16.63 -24.63 4.42
N ARG A 156 -16.92 -25.85 4.91
CA ARG A 156 -16.37 -26.34 6.17
C ARG A 156 -14.85 -26.39 6.11
N GLY A 157 -14.19 -25.81 7.12
CA GLY A 157 -12.74 -25.84 7.27
C GLY A 157 -11.97 -24.83 6.41
N ILE A 158 -12.65 -24.02 5.59
CA ILE A 158 -12.00 -22.89 4.89
C ILE A 158 -11.52 -21.89 5.95
N LYS A 159 -10.26 -21.51 5.86
CA LYS A 159 -9.61 -20.53 6.73
C LYS A 159 -9.69 -19.12 6.12
N THR A 160 -9.59 -18.11 6.95
CA THR A 160 -9.63 -16.71 6.51
C THR A 160 -8.47 -15.90 7.09
N VAL A 161 -7.92 -15.02 6.26
CA VAL A 161 -6.90 -14.04 6.65
C VAL A 161 -7.46 -12.65 6.40
N MET A 162 -7.28 -11.73 7.33
CA MET A 162 -7.63 -10.32 7.15
C MET A 162 -6.37 -9.45 7.12
N THR A 163 -6.06 -8.83 5.99
CA THR A 163 -4.95 -7.88 5.89
C THR A 163 -5.43 -6.44 5.99
N ILE A 164 -4.79 -5.70 6.88
CA ILE A 164 -4.98 -4.27 7.09
C ILE A 164 -3.89 -3.51 6.31
N HIS A 165 -4.25 -2.79 5.25
CA HIS A 165 -3.32 -1.92 4.53
C HIS A 165 -3.30 -0.51 5.12
N ASN A 166 -4.44 -0.07 5.66
CA ASN A 166 -4.57 1.21 6.34
C ASN A 166 -5.73 1.20 7.34
N LEU A 167 -5.41 1.23 8.64
CA LEU A 167 -6.41 1.14 9.71
C LEU A 167 -7.36 2.35 9.79
N LYS A 168 -7.03 3.46 9.10
CA LYS A 168 -7.88 4.65 9.05
C LYS A 168 -9.22 4.41 8.36
N PHE A 169 -9.29 3.45 7.43
CA PHE A 169 -10.51 3.13 6.67
C PHE A 169 -11.10 1.81 7.15
N GLN A 170 -12.25 1.89 7.84
CA GLN A 170 -12.79 0.75 8.59
C GLN A 170 -14.19 0.30 8.15
N GLY A 171 -14.88 1.09 7.32
CA GLY A 171 -16.28 0.83 6.95
C GLY A 171 -17.21 0.90 8.16
N VAL A 172 -17.35 2.11 8.74
CA VAL A 172 -18.12 2.35 9.98
C VAL A 172 -19.41 3.08 9.67
N TRP A 173 -20.51 2.62 10.25
CA TRP A 173 -21.82 3.28 10.19
C TRP A 173 -22.79 2.77 11.26
N ASP A 174 -23.93 3.41 11.44
CA ASP A 174 -24.89 3.02 12.47
C ASP A 174 -25.36 1.56 12.33
N VAL A 175 -25.52 0.89 13.48
CA VAL A 175 -25.89 -0.53 13.57
C VAL A 175 -27.18 -0.84 12.83
N LYS A 176 -28.19 0.04 12.90
CA LYS A 176 -29.51 -0.22 12.30
C LYS A 176 -29.38 -0.33 10.78
N THR A 177 -28.74 0.65 10.15
CA THR A 177 -28.53 0.66 8.70
C THR A 177 -27.68 -0.53 8.25
N VAL A 178 -26.61 -0.86 8.98
CA VAL A 178 -25.76 -2.01 8.62
C VAL A 178 -26.52 -3.33 8.77
N LYS A 179 -27.35 -3.48 9.80
CA LYS A 179 -28.21 -4.65 9.98
C LYS A 179 -29.17 -4.82 8.80
N ASP A 180 -29.84 -3.73 8.39
CA ASP A 180 -30.77 -3.75 7.26
C ASP A 180 -30.06 -4.10 5.93
N ILE A 181 -28.85 -3.59 5.72
CA ILE A 181 -28.01 -3.87 4.54
C ILE A 181 -27.57 -5.35 4.50
N THR A 182 -27.04 -5.85 5.61
CA THR A 182 -26.35 -7.14 5.65
C THR A 182 -27.30 -8.32 5.83
N GLY A 183 -28.45 -8.08 6.48
CA GLY A 183 -29.37 -9.14 6.90
C GLY A 183 -28.84 -9.97 8.08
N LEU A 184 -27.76 -9.56 8.72
CA LEU A 184 -27.21 -10.24 9.88
C LEU A 184 -28.13 -10.11 11.11
N SER A 185 -28.17 -11.15 11.94
CA SER A 185 -28.94 -11.12 13.19
C SER A 185 -28.29 -10.21 14.25
N ASP A 186 -29.05 -9.84 15.29
CA ASP A 186 -28.55 -9.04 16.42
C ASP A 186 -27.33 -9.64 17.12
N TYR A 187 -27.14 -10.96 17.00
CA TYR A 187 -25.97 -11.66 17.53
C TYR A 187 -24.66 -11.02 17.08
N TYR A 188 -24.56 -10.57 15.82
CA TYR A 188 -23.35 -10.00 15.21
C TYR A 188 -23.04 -8.57 15.64
N PHE A 189 -24.03 -7.84 16.15
CA PHE A 189 -23.91 -6.43 16.53
C PHE A 189 -23.62 -6.25 18.03
N ALA A 190 -22.88 -7.20 18.60
CA ALA A 190 -22.40 -7.15 19.97
C ALA A 190 -20.98 -6.54 20.06
N PRO A 191 -20.57 -5.99 21.22
CA PRO A 191 -19.27 -5.35 21.39
C PRO A 191 -18.05 -6.25 21.15
N ASP A 192 -18.21 -7.56 21.29
CA ASP A 192 -17.18 -8.56 21.01
C ASP A 192 -17.12 -8.96 19.51
N LYS A 193 -17.97 -8.37 18.66
CA LYS A 193 -18.12 -8.69 17.23
C LYS A 193 -18.03 -7.43 16.36
N LEU A 194 -19.09 -7.08 15.60
CA LEU A 194 -19.05 -5.96 14.64
C LEU A 194 -19.24 -4.59 15.30
N GLU A 195 -19.89 -4.51 16.47
CA GLU A 195 -20.21 -3.21 17.09
C GLU A 195 -18.96 -2.55 17.67
N ALA A 196 -18.69 -1.30 17.32
CA ALA A 196 -17.63 -0.46 17.85
C ALA A 196 -18.19 0.94 18.17
N TYR A 197 -18.24 1.30 19.46
CA TYR A 197 -18.68 2.61 19.94
C TYR A 197 -20.09 3.02 19.46
N LYS A 198 -21.03 2.07 19.50
CA LYS A 198 -22.45 2.14 19.06
C LYS A 198 -22.69 2.05 17.56
N ASP A 199 -21.64 2.02 16.76
CA ASP A 199 -21.70 1.84 15.31
C ASP A 199 -21.28 0.41 14.93
N ALA A 200 -21.63 -0.06 13.75
CA ALA A 200 -21.09 -1.29 13.17
C ALA A 200 -19.83 -0.99 12.35
N ASN A 201 -18.87 -1.91 12.38
CA ASN A 201 -17.55 -1.74 11.77
C ASN A 201 -17.16 -2.99 10.98
N PHE A 202 -17.03 -2.87 9.65
CA PHE A 202 -16.76 -4.01 8.76
C PHE A 202 -15.37 -4.59 8.99
N LEU A 203 -14.35 -3.74 9.12
CA LEU A 203 -12.99 -4.20 9.38
C LEU A 203 -12.89 -4.92 10.72
N LYS A 204 -13.55 -4.38 11.75
CA LYS A 204 -13.63 -5.01 13.07
C LYS A 204 -14.23 -6.42 12.96
N GLY A 205 -15.38 -6.56 12.31
CA GLY A 205 -16.01 -7.86 12.08
C GLY A 205 -15.05 -8.84 11.40
N GLY A 206 -14.40 -8.38 10.34
CA GLY A 206 -13.38 -9.15 9.64
C GLY A 206 -12.25 -9.66 10.54
N MET A 207 -11.68 -8.80 11.38
CA MET A 207 -10.59 -9.16 12.30
C MET A 207 -11.03 -10.10 13.43
N VAL A 208 -12.27 -9.95 13.93
CA VAL A 208 -12.83 -10.83 14.97
C VAL A 208 -12.97 -12.26 14.45
N PHE A 209 -13.51 -12.42 13.24
CA PHE A 209 -13.83 -13.73 12.68
C PHE A 209 -12.72 -14.36 11.83
N ALA A 210 -11.67 -13.61 11.47
CA ALA A 210 -10.54 -14.17 10.73
C ALA A 210 -9.69 -15.14 11.57
N ASP A 211 -9.10 -16.16 10.95
CA ASP A 211 -8.15 -17.06 11.63
C ASP A 211 -6.80 -16.37 11.88
N ALA A 212 -6.35 -15.52 10.95
CA ALA A 212 -5.16 -14.67 11.10
C ALA A 212 -5.43 -13.24 10.67
N ILE A 213 -4.65 -12.31 11.24
CA ILE A 213 -4.65 -10.91 10.87
C ILE A 213 -3.24 -10.57 10.42
N THR A 214 -3.10 -9.91 9.28
CA THR A 214 -1.83 -9.32 8.89
C THR A 214 -1.95 -7.82 8.70
N THR A 215 -0.82 -7.14 8.80
CA THR A 215 -0.67 -5.75 8.40
C THR A 215 0.65 -5.59 7.67
N VAL A 216 0.86 -4.44 7.05
CA VAL A 216 1.88 -4.25 6.02
C VAL A 216 3.30 -3.96 6.55
N SER A 217 3.53 -4.08 7.87
CA SER A 217 4.86 -4.00 8.49
C SER A 217 4.85 -4.49 9.95
N ASN A 218 6.01 -4.87 10.48
CA ASN A 218 6.16 -5.34 11.87
C ASN A 218 6.04 -4.19 12.87
N THR A 219 6.74 -3.09 12.64
CA THR A 219 6.60 -1.89 13.49
C THR A 219 5.16 -1.39 13.48
N TYR A 220 4.50 -1.38 12.31
CA TYR A 220 3.10 -0.95 12.23
C TYR A 220 2.16 -1.88 13.01
N ALA A 221 2.41 -3.20 13.00
CA ALA A 221 1.67 -4.16 13.82
C ALA A 221 1.75 -3.86 15.34
N GLU A 222 2.90 -3.35 15.79
CA GLU A 222 3.09 -2.90 17.17
C GLU A 222 2.44 -1.54 17.42
N GLU A 223 2.59 -0.59 16.49
CA GLU A 223 2.03 0.76 16.59
C GLU A 223 0.50 0.74 16.70
N ILE A 224 -0.20 -0.03 15.86
CA ILE A 224 -1.68 -0.08 15.85
C ILE A 224 -2.29 -0.70 17.11
N LYS A 225 -1.49 -1.31 17.97
CA LYS A 225 -1.93 -1.74 19.32
C LYS A 225 -1.93 -0.61 20.34
N THR A 226 -1.49 0.59 19.96
CA THR A 226 -1.50 1.77 20.83
C THR A 226 -2.72 2.65 20.52
N PRO A 227 -3.25 3.41 21.50
CA PRO A 227 -4.39 4.31 21.26
C PRO A 227 -4.15 5.38 20.19
N PHE A 228 -2.89 5.80 19.99
CA PHE A 228 -2.53 6.85 19.04
C PHE A 228 -2.69 6.39 17.58
N TYR A 229 -2.24 5.16 17.26
CA TYR A 229 -2.31 4.63 15.89
C TYR A 229 -3.45 3.63 15.67
N GLY A 230 -4.04 3.11 16.74
CA GLY A 230 -5.00 2.00 16.67
C GLY A 230 -6.40 2.40 16.23
N GLU A 231 -6.67 3.68 15.99
CA GLU A 231 -7.95 4.18 15.46
C GLU A 231 -9.17 3.60 16.19
N LYS A 232 -9.07 3.54 17.53
CA LYS A 232 -10.05 2.96 18.47
C LYS A 232 -10.26 1.44 18.39
N LEU A 233 -9.44 0.73 17.63
CA LEU A 233 -9.40 -0.72 17.54
C LEU A 233 -8.18 -1.34 18.25
N ASP A 234 -7.38 -0.52 18.94
CA ASP A 234 -6.19 -0.94 19.70
C ASP A 234 -6.51 -2.04 20.71
N GLY A 235 -7.64 -1.94 21.44
CA GLY A 235 -8.07 -2.97 22.38
C GLY A 235 -8.31 -4.34 21.72
N LEU A 236 -8.94 -4.36 20.54
CA LEU A 236 -9.15 -5.58 19.75
C LEU A 236 -7.83 -6.14 19.23
N LEU A 237 -6.97 -5.28 18.69
CA LEU A 237 -5.67 -5.68 18.14
C LEU A 237 -4.76 -6.26 19.23
N ASN A 238 -4.81 -5.73 20.46
CA ASN A 238 -4.15 -6.33 21.63
C ASN A 238 -4.74 -7.69 21.99
N ALA A 239 -6.08 -7.82 22.04
CA ALA A 239 -6.72 -9.10 22.32
C ALA A 239 -6.41 -10.18 21.27
N ARG A 240 -6.13 -9.77 20.02
CA ARG A 240 -5.78 -10.63 18.89
C ARG A 240 -4.28 -10.64 18.57
N ALA A 241 -3.41 -10.17 19.48
CA ALA A 241 -1.97 -9.99 19.21
C ALA A 241 -1.28 -11.27 18.73
N ASN A 242 -1.66 -12.45 19.25
CA ASN A 242 -1.08 -13.73 18.82
C ASN A 242 -1.46 -14.13 17.39
N SER A 243 -2.52 -13.54 16.84
CA SER A 243 -2.98 -13.74 15.46
C SER A 243 -2.56 -12.61 14.53
N LEU A 244 -2.00 -11.51 15.06
CA LEU A 244 -1.56 -10.33 14.29
C LEU A 244 -0.10 -10.47 13.89
N ARG A 245 0.19 -10.25 12.60
CA ARG A 245 1.57 -10.28 12.06
C ARG A 245 1.84 -9.12 11.11
N GLY A 246 3.05 -8.59 11.15
CA GLY A 246 3.53 -7.65 10.15
C GLY A 246 4.21 -8.37 9.00
N ILE A 247 3.81 -8.10 7.76
CA ILE A 247 4.50 -8.58 6.56
C ILE A 247 4.72 -7.38 5.65
N VAL A 248 6.00 -7.02 5.48
CA VAL A 248 6.40 -5.86 4.68
C VAL A 248 6.00 -6.04 3.22
N ASN A 249 5.42 -5.00 2.61
CA ASN A 249 5.10 -5.02 1.18
C ASN A 249 6.37 -5.05 0.32
N GLY A 250 6.24 -5.64 -0.87
CA GLY A 250 7.27 -5.58 -1.90
C GLY A 250 6.99 -4.48 -2.92
N ILE A 251 7.91 -4.32 -3.87
CA ILE A 251 7.70 -3.57 -5.11
C ILE A 251 7.97 -4.47 -6.33
N ASP A 252 7.36 -4.15 -7.47
CA ASP A 252 7.63 -4.88 -8.71
C ASP A 252 8.98 -4.43 -9.29
N TYR A 253 9.94 -5.34 -9.30
CA TYR A 253 11.30 -5.08 -9.81
C TYR A 253 11.38 -5.04 -11.32
N ASN A 254 10.31 -5.36 -12.06
CA ASN A 254 10.24 -5.13 -13.50
C ASN A 254 9.83 -3.69 -13.80
N GLU A 255 8.94 -3.13 -12.98
CA GLU A 255 8.48 -1.74 -13.06
C GLU A 255 9.55 -0.77 -12.52
N PHE A 256 10.05 -1.04 -11.31
CA PHE A 256 11.04 -0.23 -10.62
C PHE A 256 12.45 -0.79 -10.84
N ASN A 257 12.98 -0.63 -12.05
CA ASN A 257 14.29 -1.15 -12.43
C ASN A 257 15.19 -0.09 -13.09
N PRO A 258 16.16 0.51 -12.38
CA PRO A 258 17.04 1.50 -13.02
C PRO A 258 17.84 0.93 -14.21
N GLU A 259 17.98 -0.39 -14.34
CA GLU A 259 18.67 -1.03 -15.47
C GLU A 259 17.87 -1.02 -16.77
N THR A 260 16.54 -0.99 -16.70
CA THR A 260 15.64 -1.15 -17.86
C THR A 260 14.52 -0.12 -17.92
N ASP A 261 14.42 0.75 -16.93
CA ASP A 261 13.36 1.76 -16.81
C ASP A 261 13.39 2.74 -18.02
N PRO A 262 12.33 2.77 -18.84
CA PRO A 262 12.28 3.64 -20.02
C PRO A 262 12.03 5.11 -19.68
N ASN A 263 11.62 5.42 -18.45
CA ASN A 263 11.27 6.78 -18.02
C ASN A 263 12.48 7.63 -17.65
N ILE A 264 13.67 7.02 -17.49
CA ILE A 264 14.87 7.70 -17.00
C ILE A 264 15.86 7.99 -18.12
N THR A 265 16.58 9.11 -18.01
CA THR A 265 17.50 9.61 -19.04
C THR A 265 18.61 8.62 -19.38
N LYS A 266 19.18 7.96 -18.36
CA LYS A 266 20.21 6.94 -18.50
C LYS A 266 19.97 5.81 -17.52
N ASN A 267 19.87 4.60 -18.05
CA ASN A 267 19.82 3.39 -17.26
C ASN A 267 21.14 3.12 -16.55
N TYR A 268 21.05 2.51 -15.37
CA TYR A 268 22.19 2.19 -14.53
C TYR A 268 21.88 1.04 -13.58
N ASN A 269 22.94 0.49 -13.00
CA ASN A 269 22.92 -0.58 -12.02
C ASN A 269 23.86 -0.28 -10.85
N ALA A 270 23.92 -1.21 -9.89
CA ALA A 270 24.79 -1.11 -8.73
C ALA A 270 26.29 -0.93 -9.08
N LYS A 271 26.73 -1.35 -10.28
CA LYS A 271 28.13 -1.24 -10.72
C LYS A 271 28.46 0.13 -11.32
N ASN A 272 27.49 0.82 -11.94
CA ASN A 272 27.75 2.05 -12.71
C ASN A 272 26.94 3.28 -12.27
N PHE A 273 26.09 3.19 -11.24
CA PHE A 273 25.27 4.32 -10.76
C PHE A 273 26.10 5.59 -10.52
N ARG A 274 27.33 5.46 -10.00
CA ARG A 274 28.25 6.57 -9.73
C ARG A 274 28.50 7.45 -10.96
N LYS A 275 28.46 6.86 -12.16
CA LYS A 275 28.69 7.55 -13.45
C LYS A 275 27.39 7.97 -14.11
N GLU A 276 26.37 7.11 -14.06
CA GLU A 276 25.16 7.27 -14.87
C GLU A 276 24.03 8.03 -14.13
N LYS A 277 23.92 7.89 -12.80
CA LYS A 277 22.92 8.59 -11.98
C LYS A 277 23.07 10.11 -12.05
N ILE A 278 24.31 10.61 -12.12
CA ILE A 278 24.60 12.05 -12.30
C ILE A 278 23.98 12.61 -13.59
N LYS A 279 23.90 11.82 -14.66
CA LYS A 279 23.29 12.26 -15.93
C LYS A 279 21.78 12.39 -15.80
N ASN A 280 21.13 11.52 -15.02
CA ASN A 280 19.72 11.68 -14.67
C ASN A 280 19.50 12.97 -13.86
N LYS A 281 20.36 13.26 -12.87
CA LYS A 281 20.31 14.51 -12.10
C LYS A 281 20.41 15.76 -12.97
N ILE A 282 21.46 15.86 -13.79
CA ILE A 282 21.68 17.04 -14.66
C ILE A 282 20.48 17.26 -15.58
N GLN A 283 19.95 16.19 -16.17
CA GLN A 283 18.79 16.28 -17.04
C GLN A 283 17.55 16.74 -16.27
N LEU A 284 17.29 16.20 -15.08
CA LEU A 284 16.16 16.63 -14.26
C LEU A 284 16.30 18.09 -13.81
N GLN A 285 17.51 18.52 -13.40
CA GLN A 285 17.78 19.93 -13.08
C GLN A 285 17.42 20.84 -14.25
N LYS A 286 17.90 20.51 -15.45
CA LYS A 286 17.61 21.27 -16.66
C LYS A 286 16.11 21.33 -16.96
N ASP A 287 15.42 20.20 -16.90
CA ASP A 287 14.01 20.12 -17.27
C ASP A 287 13.09 20.83 -16.27
N LEU A 288 13.48 20.90 -15.01
CA LEU A 288 12.74 21.56 -13.94
C LEU A 288 13.16 23.02 -13.70
N GLY A 289 14.10 23.55 -14.48
CA GLY A 289 14.60 24.92 -14.31
C GLY A 289 15.41 25.14 -13.03
N LEU A 290 15.98 24.08 -12.46
CA LEU A 290 16.91 24.17 -11.33
C LEU A 290 18.30 24.62 -11.80
N GLU A 291 19.11 25.15 -10.88
CA GLU A 291 20.52 25.37 -11.10
C GLU A 291 21.20 24.04 -11.48
N GLN A 292 21.92 24.01 -12.60
CA GLN A 292 22.58 22.80 -13.07
C GLN A 292 23.91 22.60 -12.33
N ASP A 293 23.84 22.08 -11.10
CA ASP A 293 25.00 21.68 -10.32
C ASP A 293 24.97 20.16 -10.03
N PRO A 294 25.80 19.34 -10.69
CA PRO A 294 25.84 17.91 -10.43
C PRO A 294 26.34 17.56 -9.02
N LYS A 295 26.99 18.50 -8.32
CA LYS A 295 27.51 18.29 -6.97
C LYS A 295 26.47 18.58 -5.90
N ALA A 296 25.58 19.56 -6.11
CA ALA A 296 24.50 19.86 -5.18
C ALA A 296 23.67 18.60 -4.84
N MET A 297 23.41 18.40 -3.55
CA MET A 297 22.58 17.31 -3.06
C MET A 297 21.13 17.58 -3.46
N MET A 298 20.51 16.65 -4.18
CA MET A 298 19.11 16.72 -4.57
C MET A 298 18.27 15.84 -3.65
N ILE A 299 17.31 16.46 -2.98
CA ILE A 299 16.31 15.82 -2.12
C ILE A 299 15.01 15.69 -2.91
N GLY A 300 14.61 14.45 -3.19
CA GLY A 300 13.35 14.13 -3.86
C GLY A 300 12.21 13.88 -2.86
N ILE A 301 11.01 14.29 -3.24
CA ILE A 301 9.75 14.00 -2.53
C ILE A 301 8.72 13.57 -3.57
N VAL A 302 8.15 12.38 -3.41
CA VAL A 302 7.03 11.90 -4.23
C VAL A 302 5.96 11.35 -3.28
N SER A 303 4.83 12.05 -3.19
CA SER A 303 3.76 11.67 -2.25
C SER A 303 2.44 12.37 -2.54
N ARG A 304 1.33 11.82 -2.03
CA ARG A 304 0.10 12.60 -1.81
C ARG A 304 0.38 13.70 -0.79
N LEU A 305 -0.11 14.91 -1.02
CA LEU A 305 0.15 16.10 -0.19
C LEU A 305 -0.89 16.23 0.93
N THR A 306 -0.71 15.50 2.03
CA THR A 306 -1.67 15.43 3.14
C THR A 306 -0.97 15.53 4.49
N ASP A 307 -1.71 15.87 5.57
CA ASP A 307 -1.16 15.95 6.96
C ASP A 307 -0.33 14.71 7.35
N GLN A 308 -0.82 13.53 6.98
CA GLN A 308 -0.19 12.25 7.31
C GLN A 308 1.30 12.18 6.89
N LYS A 309 1.70 12.95 5.87
CA LYS A 309 3.00 12.85 5.22
C LYS A 309 4.05 13.82 5.76
N GLY A 310 3.73 14.58 6.80
CA GLY A 310 4.74 15.40 7.51
C GLY A 310 5.13 16.69 6.81
N PHE A 311 4.29 17.22 5.92
CA PHE A 311 4.62 18.44 5.19
C PHE A 311 4.53 19.71 6.04
N ASP A 312 3.83 19.66 7.18
CA ASP A 312 3.88 20.68 8.23
C ASP A 312 5.29 20.78 8.84
N LEU A 313 6.00 19.66 9.01
CA LEU A 313 7.41 19.69 9.45
C LEU A 313 8.28 20.40 8.41
N ILE A 314 8.10 20.10 7.13
CA ILE A 314 8.83 20.76 6.03
C ILE A 314 8.52 22.25 6.01
N ALA A 315 7.23 22.63 6.08
CA ALA A 315 6.80 24.02 6.10
C ALA A 315 7.54 24.85 7.16
N TYR A 316 7.78 24.25 8.32
CA TYR A 316 8.38 24.91 9.47
C TYR A 316 9.88 25.21 9.31
N ILE A 317 10.61 24.42 8.50
CA ILE A 317 12.08 24.53 8.36
C ILE A 317 12.55 24.82 6.93
N MET A 318 11.62 25.00 5.99
CA MET A 318 11.96 25.09 4.57
C MET A 318 12.85 26.29 4.27
N ASP A 319 12.65 27.41 4.97
CA ASP A 319 13.48 28.60 4.82
C ASP A 319 14.93 28.34 5.27
N GLU A 320 15.13 27.66 6.40
CA GLU A 320 16.45 27.24 6.87
C GLU A 320 17.07 26.20 5.94
N LEU A 321 16.31 25.22 5.47
CA LEU A 321 16.78 24.19 4.55
C LEU A 321 17.21 24.79 3.21
N CYS A 322 16.52 25.82 2.73
CA CYS A 322 16.90 26.52 1.51
C CYS A 322 18.17 27.39 1.64
N GLN A 323 18.69 27.60 2.86
CA GLN A 323 20.00 28.22 3.08
C GLN A 323 21.15 27.21 2.88
N ASP A 324 20.88 25.92 3.06
CA ASP A 324 21.86 24.85 2.91
C ASP A 324 22.12 24.55 1.42
N ALA A 325 23.19 23.81 1.10
CA ALA A 325 23.61 23.53 -0.27
C ALA A 325 22.78 22.39 -0.91
N VAL A 326 21.45 22.44 -0.82
CA VAL A 326 20.55 21.40 -1.34
C VAL A 326 19.67 21.93 -2.46
N GLN A 327 19.10 21.02 -3.24
CA GLN A 327 17.97 21.25 -4.14
C GLN A 327 16.82 20.35 -3.75
N ILE A 328 15.58 20.83 -3.89
CA ILE A 328 14.38 20.10 -3.48
C ILE A 328 13.46 19.95 -4.69
N VAL A 329 13.06 18.72 -4.97
CA VAL A 329 12.09 18.39 -6.02
C VAL A 329 10.90 17.68 -5.38
N ALA A 330 9.74 18.30 -5.42
CA ALA A 330 8.49 17.73 -4.89
C ALA A 330 7.52 17.43 -6.02
N LEU A 331 6.98 16.21 -6.05
CA LEU A 331 5.91 15.77 -6.95
C LEU A 331 4.74 15.24 -6.13
N GLY A 332 3.55 15.78 -6.38
CA GLY A 332 2.35 15.34 -5.69
C GLY A 332 1.17 16.29 -5.77
N THR A 333 -0.01 15.76 -5.47
CA THR A 333 -1.26 16.53 -5.32
C THR A 333 -1.94 16.16 -4.00
N GLY A 334 -2.83 17.00 -3.50
CA GLY A 334 -3.56 16.72 -2.27
C GLY A 334 -4.28 17.92 -1.71
N GLU A 335 -4.02 18.24 -0.45
CA GLU A 335 -4.61 19.37 0.23
C GLU A 335 -4.00 20.68 -0.26
N GLU A 336 -4.87 21.65 -0.57
CA GLU A 336 -4.50 22.93 -1.18
C GLU A 336 -3.43 23.69 -0.38
N ARG A 337 -3.45 23.61 0.96
CA ARG A 337 -2.43 24.27 1.80
C ARG A 337 -1.01 23.78 1.50
N TYR A 338 -0.82 22.49 1.24
CA TYR A 338 0.50 21.91 0.97
C TYR A 338 0.92 22.12 -0.47
N GLU A 339 -0.03 22.07 -1.40
CA GLU A 339 0.22 22.48 -2.77
C GLU A 339 0.69 23.93 -2.85
N ASN A 340 -0.03 24.85 -2.19
CA ASN A 340 0.30 26.26 -2.15
C ASN A 340 1.62 26.54 -1.39
N MET A 341 1.91 25.78 -0.34
CA MET A 341 3.19 25.82 0.35
C MET A 341 4.35 25.49 -0.61
N PHE A 342 4.29 24.37 -1.33
CA PHE A 342 5.34 24.01 -2.28
C PHE A 342 5.45 25.01 -3.44
N ARG A 343 4.32 25.49 -3.99
CA ARG A 343 4.31 26.56 -5.01
C ARG A 343 4.96 27.85 -4.50
N HIS A 344 4.73 28.22 -3.23
CA HIS A 344 5.33 29.39 -2.62
C HIS A 344 6.86 29.27 -2.55
N PHE A 345 7.38 28.12 -2.11
CA PHE A 345 8.82 27.91 -1.99
C PHE A 345 9.52 27.74 -3.34
N ASP A 346 8.87 27.14 -4.34
CA ASP A 346 9.35 27.15 -5.74
C ASP A 346 9.51 28.59 -6.26
N TRP A 347 8.50 29.43 -6.07
CA TRP A 347 8.57 30.85 -6.44
C TRP A 347 9.66 31.63 -5.67
N LYS A 348 9.74 31.45 -4.34
CA LYS A 348 10.66 32.18 -3.47
C LYS A 348 12.13 31.77 -3.68
N TYR A 349 12.38 30.48 -3.90
CA TYR A 349 13.71 29.88 -4.07
C TYR A 349 13.87 29.26 -5.46
N HIS A 350 13.49 30.03 -6.49
CA HIS A 350 13.62 29.61 -7.87
C HIS A 350 15.05 29.16 -8.20
N GLY A 351 15.19 28.07 -8.94
CA GLY A 351 16.48 27.43 -9.21
C GLY A 351 16.94 26.43 -8.14
N LYS A 352 16.34 26.44 -6.94
CA LYS A 352 16.65 25.52 -5.84
C LYS A 352 15.49 24.58 -5.48
N VAL A 353 14.26 25.09 -5.48
CA VAL A 353 13.05 24.31 -5.21
C VAL A 353 12.25 24.16 -6.49
N SER A 354 11.68 22.98 -6.74
CA SER A 354 10.74 22.74 -7.83
C SER A 354 9.50 21.99 -7.33
N ALA A 355 8.32 22.54 -7.59
CA ALA A 355 7.03 22.00 -7.17
C ALA A 355 6.21 21.51 -8.36
N GLN A 356 6.19 20.19 -8.56
CA GLN A 356 5.43 19.51 -9.60
C GLN A 356 4.06 19.07 -9.04
N ILE A 357 3.07 19.98 -9.08
CA ILE A 357 1.75 19.74 -8.49
C ILE A 357 0.79 19.08 -9.49
N TYR A 358 1.08 17.83 -9.82
CA TYR A 358 0.27 16.96 -10.69
C TYR A 358 0.63 15.50 -10.45
N TYR A 359 -0.18 14.58 -10.99
CA TYR A 359 0.14 13.15 -11.01
C TYR A 359 0.88 12.80 -12.31
N ASP A 360 2.09 12.27 -12.20
CA ASP A 360 2.87 11.77 -13.33
C ASP A 360 3.81 10.65 -12.87
N GLU A 361 3.51 9.43 -13.32
CA GLU A 361 4.29 8.24 -13.02
C GLU A 361 5.71 8.33 -13.59
N ALA A 362 5.88 8.77 -14.85
CA ALA A 362 7.19 8.91 -15.47
C ALA A 362 8.06 9.94 -14.74
N MET A 363 7.47 11.06 -14.30
CA MET A 363 8.18 12.04 -13.47
C MET A 363 8.63 11.44 -12.13
N SER A 364 7.83 10.59 -11.49
CA SER A 364 8.22 9.94 -10.24
C SER A 364 9.46 9.05 -10.40
N HIS A 365 9.52 8.26 -11.48
CA HIS A 365 10.70 7.44 -11.83
C HIS A 365 11.95 8.30 -12.04
N ARG A 366 11.79 9.45 -12.72
CA ARG A 366 12.88 10.40 -12.92
C ARG A 366 13.39 10.99 -11.61
N ILE A 367 12.51 11.33 -10.68
CA ILE A 367 12.88 11.82 -9.35
C ILE A 367 13.65 10.73 -8.59
N TYR A 368 13.12 9.50 -8.51
CA TYR A 368 13.84 8.39 -7.88
C TYR A 368 15.23 8.17 -8.50
N ALA A 369 15.35 8.28 -9.83
CA ALA A 369 16.62 8.11 -10.51
C ALA A 369 17.61 9.26 -10.33
N ALA A 370 17.15 10.49 -10.18
CA ALA A 370 17.97 11.69 -10.16
C ALA A 370 18.40 12.14 -8.75
N SER A 371 17.52 11.96 -7.75
CA SER A 371 17.77 12.42 -6.38
C SER A 371 18.93 11.65 -5.73
N ASP A 372 19.64 12.29 -4.80
CA ASP A 372 20.61 11.59 -3.94
C ASP A 372 19.92 11.09 -2.68
N ALA A 373 19.05 11.92 -2.09
CA ALA A 373 18.24 11.57 -0.93
C ALA A 373 16.75 11.68 -1.22
N PHE A 374 15.95 10.95 -0.44
CA PHE A 374 14.49 10.94 -0.56
C PHE A 374 13.85 11.21 0.79
N LEU A 375 13.10 12.30 0.94
CA LEU A 375 12.58 12.74 2.23
C LEU A 375 11.16 12.21 2.47
N MET A 376 10.95 11.49 3.58
CA MET A 376 9.66 10.95 4.02
C MET A 376 9.42 11.19 5.51
N PRO A 377 8.96 12.38 5.91
CA PRO A 377 8.83 12.78 7.31
C PRO A 377 7.46 12.39 7.91
N SER A 378 6.88 11.29 7.44
CA SER A 378 5.49 10.90 7.69
C SER A 378 5.13 10.83 9.19
N LEU A 379 3.95 11.33 9.54
CA LEU A 379 3.36 11.21 10.88
C LEU A 379 3.02 9.75 11.21
N PHE A 380 2.58 9.00 10.20
CA PHE A 380 2.51 7.55 10.26
C PHE A 380 2.55 6.98 8.84
N GLU A 381 3.16 5.82 8.68
CA GLU A 381 3.31 5.17 7.38
C GLU A 381 3.18 3.65 7.53
N PRO A 382 2.00 3.06 7.26
CA PRO A 382 1.77 1.64 7.47
C PRO A 382 2.85 0.75 6.86
N CYS A 383 3.22 1.02 5.60
CA CYS A 383 4.39 0.44 4.97
C CYS A 383 5.27 1.51 4.32
N GLY A 384 4.68 2.29 3.40
CA GLY A 384 5.42 3.15 2.49
C GLY A 384 6.01 2.31 1.35
N LEU A 385 5.79 2.73 0.10
CA LEU A 385 6.42 2.11 -1.07
C LEU A 385 7.54 2.98 -1.62
N SER A 386 7.46 4.30 -1.43
CA SER A 386 8.41 5.26 -2.01
C SER A 386 9.84 5.08 -1.50
N GLN A 387 10.05 4.67 -0.24
CA GLN A 387 11.39 4.36 0.27
C GLN A 387 11.96 3.09 -0.34
N LEU A 388 11.12 2.09 -0.64
CA LEU A 388 11.57 0.87 -1.32
C LEU A 388 12.01 1.19 -2.74
N MET A 389 11.23 2.02 -3.44
CA MET A 389 11.57 2.55 -4.76
C MET A 389 12.85 3.39 -4.70
N SER A 390 13.00 4.27 -3.71
CA SER A 390 14.19 5.11 -3.58
C SER A 390 15.45 4.27 -3.34
N LEU A 391 15.40 3.28 -2.45
CA LEU A 391 16.50 2.34 -2.19
C LEU A 391 16.89 1.59 -3.46
N ARG A 392 15.90 1.10 -4.21
CA ARG A 392 16.10 0.39 -5.48
C ARG A 392 16.83 1.24 -6.52
N TYR A 393 16.59 2.55 -6.54
CA TYR A 393 17.24 3.51 -7.44
C TYR A 393 18.51 4.14 -6.83
N GLY A 394 18.99 3.63 -5.70
CA GLY A 394 20.20 4.15 -5.04
C GLY A 394 20.05 5.59 -4.55
N THR A 395 18.83 5.96 -4.17
CA THR A 395 18.49 7.24 -3.53
C THR A 395 18.23 6.98 -2.06
N LEU A 396 19.09 7.52 -1.20
CA LEU A 396 19.09 7.19 0.22
C LEU A 396 17.90 7.86 0.93
N PRO A 397 16.99 7.10 1.55
CA PRO A 397 15.84 7.68 2.21
C PRO A 397 16.25 8.37 3.52
N ILE A 398 15.62 9.50 3.81
CA ILE A 398 15.64 10.22 5.09
C ILE A 398 14.22 10.16 5.64
N VAL A 399 14.02 9.39 6.70
CA VAL A 399 12.67 8.99 7.15
C VAL A 399 12.44 9.31 8.62
N ARG A 400 11.17 9.47 9.00
CA ARG A 400 10.79 9.29 10.40
C ARG A 400 10.66 7.80 10.73
N GLU A 401 11.08 7.39 11.93
CA GLU A 401 10.91 6.02 12.43
C GLU A 401 9.46 5.71 12.79
N THR A 402 8.64 5.42 11.78
CA THR A 402 7.25 4.97 11.95
C THR A 402 6.90 3.90 10.93
N GLY A 403 6.07 2.94 11.35
CA GLY A 403 5.57 1.82 10.57
C GLY A 403 6.64 1.19 9.66
N GLY A 404 6.32 1.00 8.39
CA GLY A 404 7.23 0.33 7.47
C GLY A 404 8.50 1.12 7.13
N LEU A 405 8.55 2.43 7.39
CA LEU A 405 9.81 3.19 7.21
C LEU A 405 10.87 2.70 8.19
N LYS A 406 10.48 2.44 9.44
CA LYS A 406 11.37 1.89 10.47
C LYS A 406 11.85 0.47 10.13
N ASP A 407 10.98 -0.33 9.52
CA ASP A 407 11.31 -1.71 9.17
C ASP A 407 12.20 -1.84 7.92
N THR A 408 12.20 -0.82 7.05
CA THR A 408 12.83 -0.89 5.72
C THR A 408 14.06 0.00 5.57
N VAL A 409 14.20 1.03 6.40
CA VAL A 409 15.35 1.94 6.39
C VAL A 409 16.20 1.70 7.62
N VAL A 410 17.42 1.20 7.40
CA VAL A 410 18.40 1.03 8.49
C VAL A 410 19.21 2.33 8.58
N PRO A 411 19.16 3.06 9.71
CA PRO A 411 19.93 4.30 9.86
C PRO A 411 21.42 4.05 9.73
N TYR A 412 22.11 5.01 9.11
CA TYR A 412 23.55 4.98 8.94
C TYR A 412 24.27 4.96 10.28
N ASN A 413 25.07 3.92 10.52
CA ASN A 413 25.96 3.83 11.65
C ASN A 413 27.39 4.06 11.15
N GLU A 414 27.96 5.22 11.48
CA GLU A 414 29.29 5.61 10.98
C GLU A 414 30.46 4.82 11.59
N PHE A 415 30.25 4.21 12.76
CA PHE A 415 31.28 3.40 13.43
C PHE A 415 31.41 2.01 12.80
N GLU A 416 30.28 1.44 12.39
CA GLU A 416 30.23 0.12 11.75
C GLU A 416 30.26 0.22 10.21
N GLY A 417 29.98 1.40 9.67
CA GLY A 417 29.84 1.62 8.22
C GLY A 417 28.63 0.88 7.63
N THR A 418 27.57 0.67 8.42
CA THR A 418 26.33 -0.05 8.06
C THR A 418 25.18 0.94 7.82
N GLY A 419 24.02 0.45 7.38
CA GLY A 419 22.83 1.28 7.11
C GLY A 419 22.57 1.57 5.63
N THR A 420 21.31 1.89 5.32
CA THR A 420 20.76 2.12 3.97
C THR A 420 20.10 3.49 3.82
N GLY A 421 20.05 4.30 4.88
CA GLY A 421 19.50 5.66 4.85
C GLY A 421 19.73 6.38 6.17
N PHE A 422 18.89 7.37 6.45
CA PHE A 422 18.93 8.17 7.67
C PHE A 422 17.54 8.20 8.31
N SER A 423 17.48 8.22 9.64
CA SER A 423 16.21 8.27 10.35
C SER A 423 16.23 9.24 11.53
N PHE A 424 15.04 9.71 11.90
CA PHE A 424 14.78 10.45 13.13
C PHE A 424 13.52 9.93 13.81
N VAL A 425 13.42 10.07 15.14
CA VAL A 425 12.40 9.38 15.93
C VAL A 425 11.16 10.27 16.13
N ASN A 426 11.35 11.48 16.65
CA ASN A 426 10.21 12.29 17.06
C ASN A 426 9.60 13.03 15.88
N TYR A 427 8.29 13.25 15.92
CA TYR A 427 7.61 14.08 14.93
C TYR A 427 7.93 15.57 15.20
N ASN A 428 9.13 15.98 14.82
CA ASN A 428 9.71 17.28 15.15
C ASN A 428 10.53 17.83 13.98
N ALA A 429 10.27 19.08 13.60
CA ALA A 429 10.88 19.68 12.42
C ALA A 429 12.38 19.94 12.59
N HIS A 430 12.85 20.22 13.81
CA HIS A 430 14.28 20.43 14.08
C HIS A 430 15.07 19.12 14.09
N GLU A 431 14.49 18.01 14.58
CA GLU A 431 15.12 16.68 14.45
C GLU A 431 15.23 16.24 12.99
N MET A 432 14.19 16.51 12.20
CA MET A 432 14.20 16.29 10.76
C MET A 432 15.32 17.11 10.10
N LEU A 433 15.41 18.42 10.37
CA LEU A 433 16.46 19.29 9.82
C LEU A 433 17.86 18.83 10.23
N ALA A 434 18.06 18.46 11.50
CA ALA A 434 19.34 17.94 11.99
C ALA A 434 19.76 16.66 11.24
N THR A 435 18.79 15.79 10.93
CA THR A 435 19.03 14.55 10.19
C THR A 435 19.34 14.81 8.72
N ILE A 436 18.67 15.78 8.10
CA ILE A 436 18.98 16.23 6.74
C ILE A 436 20.41 16.77 6.68
N ARG A 437 20.80 17.65 7.61
CA ARG A 437 22.16 18.20 7.68
C ARG A 437 23.21 17.14 7.97
N TYR A 438 22.88 16.11 8.76
CA TYR A 438 23.75 14.97 8.94
C TYR A 438 23.96 14.22 7.62
N ALA A 439 22.89 13.95 6.87
CA ALA A 439 22.99 13.34 5.54
C ALA A 439 23.83 14.20 4.57
N GLU A 440 23.65 15.53 4.58
CA GLU A 440 24.47 16.47 3.82
C GLU A 440 25.95 16.37 4.17
N SER A 441 26.30 16.36 5.46
CA SER A 441 27.70 16.22 5.90
C SER A 441 28.33 14.92 5.38
N VAL A 442 27.59 13.81 5.38
CA VAL A 442 28.08 12.54 4.84
C VAL A 442 28.21 12.59 3.32
N TYR A 443 27.24 13.22 2.64
CA TYR A 443 27.24 13.36 1.18
C TYR A 443 28.41 14.20 0.67
N TYR A 444 28.70 15.33 1.33
CA TYR A 444 29.75 16.28 0.94
C TYR A 444 31.14 15.88 1.44
N ASP A 445 31.27 15.48 2.71
CA ASP A 445 32.57 15.27 3.35
C ASP A 445 33.03 13.81 3.29
N LYS A 446 32.08 12.85 3.22
CA LYS A 446 32.35 11.40 3.31
C LYS A 446 31.83 10.63 2.08
N LYS A 447 32.13 11.13 0.87
CA LYS A 447 31.62 10.57 -0.40
C LYS A 447 31.81 9.05 -0.58
N ARG A 448 32.91 8.49 -0.06
CA ARG A 448 33.16 7.04 -0.08
C ARG A 448 32.10 6.28 0.72
N GLU A 449 31.76 6.76 1.91
CA GLU A 449 30.77 6.13 2.78
C GLU A 449 29.34 6.31 2.22
N TRP A 450 29.03 7.48 1.64
CA TRP A 450 27.79 7.69 0.90
C TRP A 450 27.60 6.63 -0.19
N ASN A 451 28.63 6.41 -1.02
CA ASN A 451 28.54 5.43 -2.10
C ASN A 451 28.38 3.99 -1.58
N LYS A 452 28.97 3.63 -0.44
CA LYS A 452 28.76 2.31 0.17
C LYS A 452 27.33 2.13 0.69
N MET A 453 26.71 3.18 1.24
CA MET A 453 25.28 3.15 1.58
C MET A 453 24.43 2.92 0.34
N VAL A 454 24.74 3.60 -0.78
CA VAL A 454 24.03 3.41 -2.05
C VAL A 454 24.20 1.98 -2.57
N ASP A 455 25.41 1.39 -2.52
CA ASP A 455 25.62 -0.01 -2.90
C ASP A 455 24.73 -0.95 -2.08
N ARG A 456 24.65 -0.75 -0.74
CA ARG A 456 23.79 -1.55 0.14
C ARG A 456 22.31 -1.36 -0.13
N ALA A 457 21.88 -0.11 -0.34
CA ALA A 457 20.50 0.23 -0.65
C ALA A 457 20.03 -0.48 -1.93
N MET A 458 20.83 -0.45 -3.00
CA MET A 458 20.51 -1.12 -4.26
C MET A 458 20.57 -2.65 -4.18
N ALA A 459 21.31 -3.20 -3.20
CA ALA A 459 21.45 -4.64 -2.97
C ALA A 459 20.36 -5.22 -2.06
N ALA A 460 19.61 -4.40 -1.32
CA ALA A 460 18.52 -4.85 -0.47
C ALA A 460 17.37 -5.43 -1.31
N ASP A 461 16.83 -6.58 -0.88
CA ASP A 461 15.73 -7.26 -1.57
C ASP A 461 14.37 -6.96 -0.90
N PHE A 462 13.66 -6.03 -1.53
CA PHE A 462 12.27 -5.67 -1.23
C PHE A 462 11.34 -6.06 -2.40
N SER A 463 11.68 -7.12 -3.14
CA SER A 463 10.80 -7.66 -4.16
C SER A 463 9.62 -8.39 -3.53
N TRP A 464 8.52 -8.53 -4.27
CA TRP A 464 7.36 -9.33 -3.86
C TRP A 464 7.69 -10.80 -3.57
N ASN A 465 8.79 -11.34 -4.12
CA ASN A 465 9.23 -12.70 -3.82
C ASN A 465 9.65 -12.87 -2.36
N ASN A 466 10.26 -11.84 -1.76
CA ASN A 466 10.64 -11.87 -0.36
C ASN A 466 9.40 -11.85 0.56
N SER A 467 8.42 -10.99 0.24
CA SER A 467 7.14 -10.94 0.95
C SER A 467 6.34 -12.23 0.78
N ALA A 468 6.32 -12.83 -0.42
CA ALA A 468 5.62 -14.07 -0.72
C ALA A 468 6.05 -15.21 0.20
N ARG A 469 7.35 -15.37 0.47
CA ARG A 469 7.86 -16.40 1.41
C ARG A 469 7.28 -16.28 2.81
N GLN A 470 7.15 -15.05 3.33
CA GLN A 470 6.53 -14.82 4.64
C GLN A 470 5.03 -15.15 4.65
N TYR A 471 4.34 -14.85 3.54
CA TYR A 471 2.95 -15.28 3.37
C TYR A 471 2.83 -16.81 3.25
N GLU A 472 3.73 -17.48 2.53
CA GLU A 472 3.77 -18.95 2.44
C GLU A 472 3.92 -19.61 3.82
N GLU A 473 4.83 -19.11 4.66
CA GLU A 473 5.02 -19.58 6.03
C GLU A 473 3.73 -19.43 6.86
N MET A 474 3.05 -18.29 6.74
CA MET A 474 1.78 -18.06 7.42
C MET A 474 0.67 -18.98 6.91
N TYR A 475 0.55 -19.16 5.59
CA TYR A 475 -0.46 -20.03 5.02
C TYR A 475 -0.26 -21.48 5.44
N ASN A 476 0.98 -21.97 5.44
CA ASN A 476 1.33 -23.31 5.92
C ASN A 476 0.96 -23.49 7.40
N TRP A 477 1.30 -22.51 8.24
CA TRP A 477 0.93 -22.50 9.65
C TRP A 477 -0.59 -22.56 9.87
N LEU A 478 -1.37 -21.84 9.05
CA LEU A 478 -2.84 -21.82 9.17
C LEU A 478 -3.51 -23.14 8.79
N ILE A 479 -2.96 -23.85 7.82
CA ILE A 479 -3.49 -25.13 7.36
C ILE A 479 -2.92 -26.34 8.11
N GLY A 480 -1.96 -26.11 9.03
CA GLY A 480 -1.39 -27.13 9.91
C GLY A 480 -0.28 -27.98 9.28
N GLU A 481 0.54 -27.37 8.41
CA GLU A 481 1.74 -28.00 7.81
C GLU A 481 3.06 -27.58 8.48
#